data_AF-A0A956ERA9-F1
#
_entry.id   AF-A0A956ERA9-F1
#
_cell.length_a   1.000
_cell.length_b   1.000
_cell.length_c   1.000
_cell.angle_alpha   90.00
_cell.angle_beta   90.00
_cell.angle_gamma   90.00
#
_symmetry.space_group_name_H-M   'P 1'
#
loop_
_entity.id
_entity.type
_entity.pdbx_description
1 polymer ?
#
loop_
_entity_poly.entity_id
_entity_poly.type
_entity_poly.pdbx_seq_one_letter_code
_entity_poly.pdbx_strand_id
1 'polypeptide(L)'
;DNAKRELLENLAFLAYEEKLLAGSWRYLTYFGRDTLMSTRLLLGELKPKAVEAALGSVLERLDRAGRVAHEEDLSDFATLRRARAGLPPGHVDNPILDYKMVDDDFMLAPVLASYLLDTGEGRARAQAFLARKAPGGETYADLLERNLVYVTRRAEPYAASRSAKDLISLLDGEVTGQWRDSLEGLAGGRYPFDVNAVFVPAALEAAARIYSSELLAPGSGTGARAKAALPAWLEAHRHFHVQIDEATAQRNELRFARELGLPAAASAGGAVSFPAIALDAAGQPLPVMHSDEGAALLYGRLSDAQVADIAARAVWTFPRGRMTDAGMLTANAAHVDEPALRATFGRANYHGAVVWSLQQAQFLEGIARQLSREDLRAETRLALQRAQEAIWDRVDAAGDWNAQELWSVRFDPAKGRVEPITFGAKTGDATESNLLQLWSSVYLSVKRPTR
;
A
#
# COMPACT_ATOMS: atom_id res chain seq x y z
N ASP A 1 7.51 -6.82 -28.09
CA ASP A 1 6.71 -7.65 -27.18
C ASP A 1 5.30 -7.08 -27.13
N ASN A 2 4.29 -7.89 -27.44
CA ASN A 2 2.90 -7.45 -27.54
C ASN A 2 2.31 -7.12 -26.16
N ALA A 3 2.70 -7.85 -25.10
CA ALA A 3 2.20 -7.60 -23.74
C ALA A 3 2.62 -6.21 -23.21
N LYS A 4 3.87 -5.82 -23.45
CA LYS A 4 4.35 -4.47 -23.12
C LYS A 4 3.59 -3.38 -23.87
N ARG A 5 3.24 -3.63 -25.14
CA ARG A 5 2.47 -2.68 -25.95
C ARG A 5 1.06 -2.50 -25.38
N GLU A 6 0.40 -3.60 -25.01
CA GLU A 6 -0.92 -3.58 -24.40
C GLU A 6 -0.92 -2.81 -23.06
N LEU A 7 0.07 -3.05 -22.18
CA LEU A 7 0.20 -2.28 -20.94
C LEU A 7 0.40 -0.78 -21.18
N LEU A 8 1.15 -0.40 -22.22
CA LEU A 8 1.33 1.01 -22.60
C LEU A 8 0.04 1.63 -23.14
N GLU A 9 -0.72 0.89 -23.96
CA GLU A 9 -2.02 1.33 -24.49
C GLU A 9 -3.04 1.49 -23.36
N ASN A 10 -3.04 0.58 -22.38
CA ASN A 10 -3.88 0.65 -21.18
C ASN A 10 -3.52 1.85 -20.30
N LEU A 11 -2.23 2.07 -20.03
CA LEU A 11 -1.78 3.25 -19.28
C LEU A 11 -2.13 4.55 -20.00
N ALA A 12 -1.96 4.60 -21.32
CA ALA A 12 -2.32 5.76 -22.13
C ALA A 12 -3.82 6.05 -22.11
N PHE A 13 -4.67 5.01 -22.11
CA PHE A 13 -6.11 5.16 -21.98
C PHE A 13 -6.52 5.76 -20.61
N LEU A 14 -5.80 5.44 -19.54
CA LEU A 14 -6.09 5.92 -18.19
C LEU A 14 -5.43 7.27 -17.87
N ALA A 15 -4.60 7.83 -18.75
CA ALA A 15 -3.82 9.03 -18.51
C ALA A 15 -4.37 10.26 -19.24
N TYR A 16 -4.85 11.23 -18.49
CA TYR A 16 -5.38 12.49 -18.99
C TYR A 16 -4.51 13.68 -18.55
N GLU A 17 -4.73 14.86 -19.14
CA GLU A 17 -3.97 16.05 -18.74
C GLU A 17 -4.26 16.48 -17.30
N GLU A 18 -5.48 16.19 -16.84
CA GLU A 18 -5.99 16.60 -15.54
C GLU A 18 -5.76 15.58 -14.43
N LYS A 19 -5.65 14.27 -14.77
CA LYS A 19 -5.57 13.18 -13.79
C LYS A 19 -5.22 11.83 -14.43
N LEU A 20 -4.84 10.87 -13.59
CA LEU A 20 -4.87 9.45 -13.92
C LEU A 20 -6.16 8.84 -13.37
N LEU A 21 -6.78 7.94 -14.13
CA LEU A 21 -7.98 7.21 -13.73
C LEU A 21 -7.59 5.88 -13.08
N ALA A 22 -8.37 5.44 -12.09
CA ALA A 22 -8.12 4.21 -11.34
C ALA A 22 -8.28 2.95 -12.20
N GLY A 23 -9.27 2.91 -13.10
CA GLY A 23 -9.49 1.79 -14.01
C GLY A 23 -10.48 2.08 -15.13
N SER A 24 -10.89 1.05 -15.88
CA SER A 24 -11.88 1.18 -16.97
C SER A 24 -13.33 1.00 -16.50
N TRP A 25 -14.33 1.40 -17.32
CA TRP A 25 -15.77 1.14 -17.13
C TRP A 25 -16.37 1.48 -15.75
N ARG A 26 -16.24 0.60 -14.75
CA ARG A 26 -16.74 0.79 -13.38
C ARG A 26 -15.90 1.78 -12.56
N TYR A 27 -14.59 1.82 -12.77
CA TYR A 27 -13.64 2.67 -12.01
C TYR A 27 -13.02 3.74 -12.91
N LEU A 28 -13.75 4.20 -13.93
CA LEU A 28 -13.33 5.26 -14.86
C LEU A 28 -13.41 6.64 -14.18
N THR A 29 -12.77 6.76 -13.03
CA THR A 29 -12.76 7.94 -12.15
C THR A 29 -11.42 8.02 -11.40
N TYR A 30 -11.21 9.11 -10.67
CA TYR A 30 -10.03 9.28 -9.82
C TYR A 30 -10.15 8.48 -8.53
N PHE A 31 -9.05 7.80 -8.17
CA PHE A 31 -8.78 7.33 -6.81
C PHE A 31 -7.43 7.88 -6.35
N GLY A 32 -7.41 8.57 -5.21
CA GLY A 32 -6.22 9.25 -4.71
C GLY A 32 -5.11 8.30 -4.35
N ARG A 33 -5.45 7.25 -3.58
CA ARG A 33 -4.53 6.17 -3.23
C ARG A 33 -3.89 5.54 -4.44
N ASP A 34 -4.72 5.09 -5.37
CA ASP A 34 -4.34 4.32 -6.53
C ASP A 34 -3.42 5.14 -7.43
N THR A 35 -3.75 6.44 -7.56
CA THR A 35 -2.93 7.43 -8.25
C THR A 35 -1.56 7.55 -7.58
N LEU A 36 -1.50 7.71 -6.26
CA LEU A 36 -0.25 7.87 -5.51
C LEU A 36 0.62 6.60 -5.55
N MET A 37 0.04 5.42 -5.31
CA MET A 37 0.74 4.13 -5.35
C MET A 37 1.27 3.84 -6.76
N SER A 38 0.43 3.98 -7.79
CA SER A 38 0.83 3.72 -9.18
C SER A 38 1.90 4.70 -9.63
N THR A 39 1.74 6.00 -9.33
CA THR A 39 2.74 7.02 -9.66
C THR A 39 4.07 6.72 -9.00
N ARG A 40 4.09 6.28 -7.74
CA ARG A 40 5.34 5.93 -7.05
C ARG A 40 6.07 4.78 -7.74
N LEU A 41 5.35 3.75 -8.18
CA LEU A 41 5.95 2.56 -8.82
C LEU A 41 6.31 2.80 -10.29
N LEU A 42 5.59 3.69 -10.98
CA LEU A 42 5.83 4.07 -12.37
C LEU A 42 6.79 5.25 -12.54
N LEU A 43 7.29 5.84 -11.44
CA LEU A 43 8.06 7.07 -11.45
C LEU A 43 9.29 7.03 -12.38
N GLY A 44 9.89 5.84 -12.56
CA GLY A 44 11.03 5.63 -13.45
C GLY A 44 10.71 5.63 -14.95
N GLU A 45 9.45 5.46 -15.34
CA GLU A 45 9.02 5.38 -16.75
C GLU A 45 8.06 6.50 -17.17
N LEU A 46 7.29 7.07 -16.25
CA LEU A 46 6.38 8.17 -16.56
C LEU A 46 7.14 9.43 -16.98
N LYS A 47 6.61 10.12 -17.99
CA LYS A 47 7.07 11.46 -18.34
C LYS A 47 6.67 12.45 -17.24
N PRO A 48 7.46 13.52 -17.00
CA PRO A 48 7.16 14.53 -15.97
C PRO A 48 5.73 15.08 -16.04
N LYS A 49 5.19 15.31 -17.26
CA LYS A 49 3.82 15.80 -17.42
C LYS A 49 2.78 14.84 -16.84
N ALA A 50 2.95 13.53 -17.01
CA ALA A 50 2.04 12.53 -16.46
C ALA A 50 2.15 12.43 -14.94
N VAL A 51 3.39 12.48 -14.40
CA VAL A 51 3.63 12.51 -12.95
C VAL A 51 2.99 13.76 -12.33
N GLU A 52 3.15 14.93 -12.96
CA GLU A 52 2.57 16.18 -12.49
C GLU A 52 1.05 16.22 -12.61
N ALA A 53 0.45 15.60 -13.63
CA ALA A 53 -0.99 15.44 -13.74
C ALA A 53 -1.53 14.56 -12.60
N ALA A 54 -0.86 13.46 -12.29
CA ALA A 54 -1.20 12.58 -11.18
C ALA A 54 -1.11 13.28 -9.82
N LEU A 55 -0.01 13.98 -9.55
CA LEU A 55 0.19 14.65 -8.26
C LEU A 55 -0.67 15.91 -8.11
N GLY A 56 -0.86 16.66 -9.21
CA GLY A 56 -1.75 17.82 -9.27
C GLY A 56 -3.20 17.43 -8.99
N SER A 57 -3.69 16.33 -9.58
CA SER A 57 -5.07 15.88 -9.37
C SER A 57 -5.39 15.55 -7.91
N VAL A 58 -4.42 15.00 -7.18
CA VAL A 58 -4.53 14.71 -5.74
C VAL A 58 -4.54 16.01 -4.93
N LEU A 59 -3.62 16.94 -5.21
CA LEU A 59 -3.55 18.24 -4.53
C LEU A 59 -4.84 19.04 -4.70
N GLU A 60 -5.41 19.06 -5.91
CA GLU A 60 -6.65 19.77 -6.23
C GLU A 60 -7.89 19.22 -5.51
N ARG A 61 -7.81 17.99 -5.00
CA ARG A 61 -8.90 17.31 -4.28
C ARG A 61 -8.64 17.23 -2.78
N LEU A 62 -7.69 18.01 -2.25
CA LEU A 62 -7.55 18.16 -0.81
C LEU A 62 -8.74 18.90 -0.22
N ASP A 63 -9.26 18.44 0.91
CA ASP A 63 -10.26 19.19 1.65
C ASP A 63 -9.65 20.41 2.38
N ARG A 64 -10.50 21.17 3.07
CA ARG A 64 -10.08 22.34 3.85
C ARG A 64 -9.16 22.00 5.04
N ALA A 65 -9.20 20.77 5.53
CA ALA A 65 -8.33 20.33 6.59
C ALA A 65 -6.97 19.87 6.08
N GLY A 66 -6.83 19.50 4.80
CA GLY A 66 -5.63 18.91 4.20
C GLY A 66 -5.72 17.39 3.99
N ARG A 67 -6.93 16.81 4.08
CA ARG A 67 -7.19 15.40 3.82
C ARG A 67 -7.21 15.13 2.33
N VAL A 68 -6.71 13.96 1.94
CA VAL A 68 -6.71 13.50 0.56
C VAL A 68 -8.03 12.82 0.24
N ALA A 69 -8.66 13.20 -0.87
CA ALA A 69 -9.82 12.50 -1.36
C ALA A 69 -9.43 11.10 -1.83
N HIS A 70 -10.12 10.10 -1.29
CA HIS A 70 -9.96 8.70 -1.65
C HIS A 70 -10.50 8.39 -3.03
N GLU A 71 -11.75 8.79 -3.28
CA GLU A 71 -12.48 8.54 -4.53
C GLU A 71 -13.31 9.79 -4.87
N GLU A 72 -13.52 10.02 -6.17
CA GLU A 72 -14.50 10.98 -6.66
C GLU A 72 -15.70 10.30 -7.34
N ASP A 73 -16.90 10.63 -6.89
CA ASP A 73 -18.13 10.29 -7.59
C ASP A 73 -18.55 11.43 -8.51
N LEU A 74 -18.87 11.10 -9.75
CA LEU A 74 -19.23 12.06 -10.80
C LEU A 74 -20.68 11.87 -11.27
N SER A 75 -21.24 12.94 -11.88
CA SER A 75 -22.46 12.92 -12.68
C SER A 75 -23.67 12.22 -11.99
N ASP A 76 -24.30 11.26 -12.67
CA ASP A 76 -25.51 10.58 -12.17
C ASP A 76 -25.25 9.79 -10.90
N PHE A 77 -24.05 9.23 -10.73
CA PHE A 77 -23.70 8.49 -9.51
C PHE A 77 -23.65 9.42 -8.30
N ALA A 78 -23.03 10.59 -8.44
CA ALA A 78 -23.05 11.64 -7.43
C ALA A 78 -24.48 12.12 -7.14
N THR A 79 -25.31 12.28 -8.18
CA THR A 79 -26.71 12.71 -8.04
C THR A 79 -27.52 11.69 -7.23
N LEU A 80 -27.40 10.39 -7.56
CA LEU A 80 -28.06 9.30 -6.86
C LEU A 80 -27.56 9.16 -5.41
N ARG A 81 -26.25 9.28 -5.17
CA ARG A 81 -25.70 9.21 -3.81
C ARG A 81 -26.20 10.37 -2.94
N ARG A 82 -26.26 11.61 -3.47
CA ARG A 82 -26.84 12.76 -2.75
C ARG A 82 -28.30 12.49 -2.37
N ALA A 83 -29.11 12.01 -3.32
CA ALA A 83 -30.50 11.70 -3.07
C ALA A 83 -30.68 10.64 -1.97
N ARG A 84 -29.89 9.55 -2.01
CA ARG A 84 -29.89 8.50 -0.96
C ARG A 84 -29.48 9.04 0.42
N ALA A 85 -28.54 9.97 0.46
CA ALA A 85 -28.07 10.61 1.68
C ALA A 85 -28.98 11.77 2.17
N GLY A 86 -30.09 12.07 1.48
CA GLY A 86 -30.96 13.21 1.80
C GLY A 86 -30.29 14.57 1.61
N LEU A 87 -29.22 14.63 0.81
CA LEU A 87 -28.49 15.86 0.50
C LEU A 87 -29.16 16.61 -0.67
N PRO A 88 -29.02 17.95 -0.73
CA PRO A 88 -29.52 18.72 -1.87
C PRO A 88 -28.96 18.21 -3.20
N PRO A 89 -29.72 18.30 -4.31
CA PRO A 89 -29.19 18.03 -5.64
C PRO A 89 -27.93 18.89 -5.88
N GLY A 90 -26.84 18.24 -6.29
CA GLY A 90 -25.63 18.92 -6.72
C GLY A 90 -25.71 19.28 -8.20
N HIS A 91 -24.92 20.26 -8.64
CA HIS A 91 -24.63 20.41 -10.07
C HIS A 91 -23.93 19.13 -10.57
N VAL A 92 -24.08 18.79 -11.85
CA VAL A 92 -23.46 17.58 -12.44
C VAL A 92 -21.92 17.62 -12.33
N ASP A 93 -21.37 18.83 -12.26
CA ASP A 93 -19.94 19.12 -12.12
C ASP A 93 -19.47 19.22 -10.66
N ASN A 94 -20.34 18.89 -9.69
CA ASN A 94 -19.99 18.90 -8.27
C ASN A 94 -19.76 17.48 -7.76
N PRO A 95 -18.52 16.94 -7.88
CA PRO A 95 -18.22 15.60 -7.43
C PRO A 95 -18.50 15.45 -5.93
N ILE A 96 -18.74 14.22 -5.51
CA ILE A 96 -18.65 13.90 -4.08
C ILE A 96 -17.30 13.23 -3.85
N LEU A 97 -16.50 13.84 -2.99
CA LEU A 97 -15.19 13.35 -2.62
C LEU A 97 -15.30 12.60 -1.30
N ASP A 98 -14.84 11.35 -1.29
CA ASP A 98 -14.73 10.54 -0.06
C ASP A 98 -13.39 10.82 0.64
N TYR A 99 -13.39 10.89 1.98
CA TYR A 99 -12.21 11.19 2.81
C TYR A 99 -12.08 10.22 4.00
N LYS A 100 -12.69 9.03 3.91
CA LYS A 100 -12.67 8.04 5.00
C LYS A 100 -11.35 7.27 5.11
N MET A 101 -10.58 7.20 4.02
CA MET A 101 -9.30 6.49 3.98
C MET A 101 -8.20 7.34 4.59
N VAL A 102 -7.61 6.84 5.68
CA VAL A 102 -6.61 7.56 6.47
C VAL A 102 -5.19 7.37 5.94
N ASP A 103 -4.92 6.32 5.15
CA ASP A 103 -3.63 6.11 4.50
C ASP A 103 -3.32 7.18 3.44
N ASP A 104 -4.34 7.57 2.68
CA ASP A 104 -4.24 8.58 1.61
C ASP A 104 -3.61 9.89 2.10
N ASP A 105 -4.07 10.35 3.27
CA ASP A 105 -3.60 11.56 3.93
C ASP A 105 -2.07 11.57 4.09
N PHE A 106 -1.48 10.43 4.47
CA PHE A 106 -0.05 10.27 4.75
C PHE A 106 0.76 9.80 3.54
N MET A 107 0.13 9.33 2.47
CA MET A 107 0.82 8.86 1.27
C MET A 107 1.24 10.02 0.35
N LEU A 108 0.53 11.15 0.35
CA LEU A 108 0.80 12.27 -0.55
C LEU A 108 2.24 12.82 -0.42
N ALA A 109 2.65 13.16 0.80
CA ALA A 109 3.97 13.75 1.07
C ALA A 109 5.16 12.88 0.60
N PRO A 110 5.26 11.57 0.93
CA PRO A 110 6.38 10.75 0.49
C PRO A 110 6.44 10.53 -1.03
N VAL A 111 5.30 10.48 -1.72
CA VAL A 111 5.28 10.38 -3.19
C VAL A 111 5.72 11.69 -3.83
N LEU A 112 5.22 12.83 -3.34
CA LEU A 112 5.69 14.16 -3.78
C LEU A 112 7.19 14.34 -3.55
N ALA A 113 7.70 13.98 -2.37
CA ALA A 113 9.13 14.07 -2.08
C ALA A 113 9.98 13.19 -3.04
N SER A 114 9.48 11.99 -3.37
CA SER A 114 10.16 11.10 -4.34
C SER A 114 10.30 11.77 -5.71
N TYR A 115 9.26 12.44 -6.20
CA TYR A 115 9.34 13.16 -7.48
C TYR A 115 10.19 14.44 -7.35
N LEU A 116 9.79 15.35 -6.46
CA LEU A 116 10.31 16.71 -6.35
C LEU A 116 11.78 16.76 -5.90
N LEU A 117 12.21 15.80 -5.07
CA LEU A 117 13.54 15.83 -4.46
C LEU A 117 14.46 14.75 -5.03
N ASP A 118 13.95 13.55 -5.32
CA ASP A 118 14.82 12.40 -5.65
C ASP A 118 15.07 12.25 -7.15
N THR A 119 14.14 12.68 -8.01
CA THR A 119 14.35 12.65 -9.47
C THR A 119 15.03 13.92 -10.01
N GLY A 120 15.87 13.77 -11.04
CA GLY A 120 16.51 14.92 -11.70
C GLY A 120 15.51 15.84 -12.40
N GLU A 121 14.55 15.26 -13.12
CA GLU A 121 13.51 16.01 -13.82
C GLU A 121 12.55 16.74 -12.85
N GLY A 122 12.14 16.06 -11.77
CA GLY A 122 11.29 16.66 -10.75
C GLY A 122 11.95 17.82 -10.01
N ARG A 123 13.23 17.69 -9.62
CA ARG A 123 13.99 18.81 -9.03
C ARG A 123 14.02 20.04 -9.93
N ALA A 124 14.25 19.84 -11.24
CA ALA A 124 14.30 20.93 -12.21
C ALA A 124 12.93 21.63 -12.41
N ARG A 125 11.83 20.95 -12.09
CA ARG A 125 10.45 21.41 -12.33
C ARG A 125 9.71 21.80 -11.06
N ALA A 126 10.26 21.49 -9.88
CA ALA A 126 9.57 21.59 -8.60
C ALA A 126 8.97 22.97 -8.33
N GLN A 127 9.74 24.05 -8.50
CA GLN A 127 9.25 25.41 -8.29
C GLN A 127 8.08 25.76 -9.23
N ALA A 128 8.22 25.44 -10.52
CA ALA A 128 7.19 25.72 -11.51
C ALA A 128 5.92 24.89 -11.29
N PHE A 129 6.08 23.64 -10.85
CA PHE A 129 4.96 22.77 -10.48
C PHE A 129 4.22 23.31 -9.26
N LEU A 130 4.93 23.64 -8.18
CA LEU A 130 4.34 24.15 -6.94
C LEU A 130 3.70 25.54 -7.09
N ALA A 131 4.16 26.34 -8.05
CA ALA A 131 3.57 27.65 -8.35
C ALA A 131 2.26 27.58 -9.17
N ARG A 132 1.88 26.40 -9.69
CA ARG A 132 0.59 26.24 -10.39
C ARG A 132 -0.56 26.50 -9.45
N LYS A 133 -1.66 27.01 -10.00
CA LYS A 133 -2.88 27.28 -9.26
C LYS A 133 -3.93 26.22 -9.55
N ALA A 134 -4.51 25.68 -8.49
CA ALA A 134 -5.72 24.88 -8.58
C ALA A 134 -6.91 25.75 -9.04
N PRO A 135 -8.05 25.15 -9.47
CA PRO A 135 -9.25 25.89 -9.84
C PRO A 135 -9.75 26.87 -8.75
N GLY A 136 -9.50 26.56 -7.47
CA GLY A 136 -9.81 27.42 -6.32
C GLY A 136 -8.88 28.63 -6.13
N GLY A 137 -7.84 28.78 -6.94
CA GLY A 137 -6.89 29.89 -6.91
C GLY A 137 -5.69 29.74 -5.98
N GLU A 138 -5.73 28.77 -5.05
CA GLU A 138 -4.60 28.36 -4.20
C GLU A 138 -3.48 27.74 -5.05
N THR A 139 -2.23 27.98 -4.67
CA THR A 139 -1.10 27.33 -5.33
C THR A 139 -0.94 25.88 -4.87
N TYR A 140 -0.30 25.05 -5.67
CA TYR A 140 0.06 23.69 -5.26
C TYR A 140 0.98 23.67 -4.03
N ALA A 141 1.81 24.71 -3.82
CA ALA A 141 2.54 24.92 -2.58
C ALA A 141 1.62 25.12 -1.37
N ASP A 142 0.57 25.94 -1.49
CA ASP A 142 -0.41 26.17 -0.41
C ASP A 142 -1.17 24.89 -0.06
N LEU A 143 -1.56 24.12 -1.07
CA LEU A 143 -2.24 22.83 -0.92
C LEU A 143 -1.36 21.80 -0.22
N LEU A 144 -0.09 21.70 -0.64
CA LEU A 144 0.89 20.84 -0.01
C LEU A 144 1.14 21.24 1.46
N GLU A 145 1.37 22.53 1.72
CA GLU A 145 1.51 23.07 3.08
C GLU A 145 0.33 22.65 3.97
N ARG A 146 -0.90 22.74 3.45
CA ARG A 146 -2.12 22.35 4.16
C ARG A 146 -2.11 20.87 4.55
N ASN A 147 -1.76 19.97 3.64
CA ASN A 147 -1.63 18.53 3.97
C ASN A 147 -0.48 18.29 4.96
N LEU A 148 0.69 18.91 4.79
CA LEU A 148 1.83 18.75 5.70
C LEU A 148 1.50 19.20 7.13
N VAL A 149 0.80 20.33 7.28
CA VAL A 149 0.32 20.82 8.58
C VAL A 149 -0.64 19.80 9.21
N TYR A 150 -1.56 19.25 8.41
CA TYR A 150 -2.55 18.28 8.84
C TYR A 150 -1.91 16.98 9.35
N VAL A 151 -1.07 16.33 8.53
CA VAL A 151 -0.45 15.04 8.89
C VAL A 151 0.51 15.18 10.06
N THR A 152 1.25 16.29 10.12
CA THR A 152 2.15 16.57 11.25
C THR A 152 1.37 16.73 12.54
N ARG A 153 0.27 17.50 12.53
CA ARG A 153 -0.60 17.67 13.70
C ARG A 153 -1.24 16.35 14.14
N ARG A 154 -1.71 15.54 13.19
CA ARG A 154 -2.29 14.21 13.47
C ARG A 154 -1.28 13.26 14.13
N ALA A 155 0.01 13.45 13.88
CA ALA A 155 1.09 12.63 14.42
C ALA A 155 1.56 13.05 15.83
N GLU A 156 1.21 14.25 16.30
CA GLU A 156 1.66 14.79 17.59
C GLU A 156 1.25 13.97 18.83
N PRO A 157 0.00 13.45 18.94
CA PRO A 157 -0.42 12.72 20.13
C PRO A 157 0.45 11.49 20.43
N TYR A 158 0.68 10.63 19.42
CA TYR A 158 1.57 9.48 19.58
C TYR A 158 3.01 9.88 19.85
N ALA A 159 3.50 10.95 19.20
CA ALA A 159 4.87 11.41 19.41
C ALA A 159 5.13 11.80 20.87
N ALA A 160 4.09 12.37 21.53
CA ALA A 160 4.15 12.73 22.94
C ALA A 160 3.97 11.52 23.89
N SER A 161 3.00 10.64 23.63
CA SER A 161 2.62 9.58 24.57
C SER A 161 3.30 8.23 24.33
N ARG A 162 3.64 7.93 23.08
CA ARG A 162 4.07 6.62 22.55
C ARG A 162 3.10 5.47 22.86
N SER A 163 1.85 5.80 23.18
CA SER A 163 0.77 4.86 23.53
C SER A 163 0.09 4.35 22.28
N ALA A 164 -0.27 3.06 22.25
CA ALA A 164 -1.02 2.47 21.13
C ALA A 164 -2.39 3.17 20.89
N LYS A 165 -2.98 3.78 21.93
CA LYS A 165 -4.26 4.50 21.84
C LYS A 165 -4.17 5.82 21.06
N ASP A 166 -2.97 6.37 20.92
CA ASP A 166 -2.73 7.64 20.22
C ASP A 166 -2.19 7.42 18.80
N LEU A 167 -2.10 6.16 18.35
CA LEU A 167 -1.85 5.80 16.96
C LEU A 167 -2.98 6.32 16.07
N ILE A 168 -2.71 6.43 14.76
CA ILE A 168 -3.73 6.76 13.77
C ILE A 168 -4.71 5.60 13.66
N SER A 169 -5.93 5.83 14.13
CA SER A 169 -7.03 4.89 14.00
C SER A 169 -7.80 5.12 12.71
N LEU A 170 -8.61 4.12 12.30
CA LEU A 170 -9.76 4.34 11.42
C LEU A 170 -10.66 5.44 12.00
N LEU A 171 -11.41 6.14 11.13
CA LEU A 171 -12.37 7.14 11.56
C LEU A 171 -13.51 6.49 12.37
N ASP A 172 -14.17 7.27 13.22
CA ASP A 172 -15.26 6.76 14.04
C ASP A 172 -16.43 6.28 13.17
N GLY A 173 -16.91 5.06 13.46
CA GLY A 173 -17.97 4.42 12.69
C GLY A 173 -17.50 3.72 11.41
N GLU A 174 -16.26 3.97 10.98
CA GLU A 174 -15.69 3.31 9.81
C GLU A 174 -14.99 2.00 10.18
N VAL A 175 -15.18 1.01 9.31
CA VAL A 175 -14.54 -0.33 9.39
C VAL A 175 -13.46 -0.52 8.33
N THR A 176 -13.32 0.45 7.43
CA THR A 176 -12.28 0.56 6.41
C THR A 176 -11.58 1.91 6.56
N GLY A 177 -10.34 2.00 6.12
CA GLY A 177 -9.58 3.25 6.20
C GLY A 177 -8.17 3.16 5.63
N GLN A 178 -7.84 2.05 4.96
CA GLN A 178 -6.62 1.91 4.19
C GLN A 178 -6.84 0.99 2.98
N TRP A 179 -5.79 0.70 2.22
CA TRP A 179 -5.84 -0.04 0.96
C TRP A 179 -6.59 -1.37 0.97
N ARG A 180 -6.61 -2.08 2.11
CA ARG A 180 -7.51 -3.23 2.34
C ARG A 180 -8.91 -2.72 2.67
N ASP A 181 -9.60 -2.23 1.66
CA ASP A 181 -10.88 -1.54 1.76
C ASP A 181 -12.12 -2.45 1.79
N SER A 182 -11.94 -3.71 2.18
CA SER A 182 -13.03 -4.64 2.49
C SER A 182 -13.30 -4.71 3.99
N LEU A 183 -14.54 -5.07 4.38
CA LEU A 183 -14.96 -5.17 5.79
C LEU A 183 -14.00 -6.01 6.65
N GLU A 184 -13.49 -7.09 6.09
CA GLU A 184 -12.62 -8.04 6.78
C GLU A 184 -11.13 -7.77 6.58
N GLY A 185 -10.76 -6.78 5.75
CA GLY A 185 -9.38 -6.56 5.28
C GLY A 185 -8.37 -6.30 6.40
N LEU A 186 -8.83 -5.84 7.57
CA LEU A 186 -8.01 -5.59 8.76
C LEU A 186 -8.28 -6.53 9.92
N ALA A 187 -8.98 -7.64 9.70
CA ALA A 187 -9.33 -8.59 10.76
C ALA A 187 -10.11 -7.95 11.93
N GLY A 188 -10.91 -6.91 11.66
CA GLY A 188 -11.61 -6.12 12.68
C GLY A 188 -10.70 -5.11 13.42
N GLY A 189 -9.47 -4.89 12.94
CA GLY A 189 -8.52 -3.96 13.51
C GLY A 189 -8.93 -2.49 13.40
N ARG A 190 -8.48 -1.69 14.38
CA ARG A 190 -8.73 -0.25 14.47
C ARG A 190 -7.52 0.60 14.13
N TYR A 191 -6.30 0.09 14.33
CA TYR A 191 -5.06 0.80 14.04
C TYR A 191 -4.27 0.01 12.98
N PRO A 192 -4.26 0.43 11.71
CA PRO A 192 -3.59 -0.32 10.65
C PRO A 192 -2.06 -0.25 10.74
N PHE A 193 -1.37 -1.34 10.41
CA PHE A 193 0.10 -1.38 10.41
C PHE A 193 0.70 -0.45 9.35
N ASP A 194 0.22 -0.52 8.12
CA ASP A 194 0.73 0.26 6.99
C ASP A 194 0.65 1.77 7.27
N VAL A 195 -0.45 2.25 7.81
CA VAL A 195 -0.60 3.65 8.22
C VAL A 195 0.42 4.01 9.30
N ASN A 196 0.47 3.24 10.39
CA ASN A 196 1.18 3.65 11.60
C ASN A 196 2.68 3.35 11.60
N ALA A 197 3.08 2.22 11.04
CA ALA A 197 4.47 1.77 10.99
C ALA A 197 5.17 2.18 9.68
N VAL A 198 4.42 2.56 8.64
CA VAL A 198 4.99 2.91 7.33
C VAL A 198 4.68 4.35 6.92
N PHE A 199 3.41 4.70 6.69
CA PHE A 199 3.07 5.97 6.04
C PHE A 199 3.23 7.18 6.94
N VAL A 200 2.85 7.12 8.22
CA VAL A 200 3.06 8.25 9.15
C VAL A 200 4.55 8.62 9.28
N PRO A 201 5.48 7.70 9.63
CA PRO A 201 6.89 8.07 9.68
C PRO A 201 7.43 8.52 8.31
N ALA A 202 7.00 7.92 7.20
CA ALA A 202 7.39 8.35 5.86
C ALA A 202 6.91 9.79 5.53
N ALA A 203 5.69 10.15 5.94
CA ALA A 203 5.14 11.49 5.77
C ALA A 203 5.88 12.53 6.61
N LEU A 204 6.24 12.22 7.86
CA LEU A 204 7.02 13.11 8.71
C LEU A 204 8.45 13.33 8.17
N GLU A 205 9.08 12.28 7.67
CA GLU A 205 10.39 12.38 7.00
C GLU A 205 10.29 13.20 5.71
N ALA A 206 9.27 12.95 4.87
CA ALA A 206 9.01 13.72 3.66
C ALA A 206 8.75 15.19 3.97
N ALA A 207 7.93 15.50 4.97
CA ALA A 207 7.68 16.87 5.43
C ALA A 207 9.00 17.56 5.82
N ALA A 208 9.80 16.94 6.68
CA ALA A 208 11.09 17.49 7.10
C ALA A 208 12.03 17.75 5.92
N ARG A 209 12.07 16.84 4.93
CA ARG A 209 12.87 16.98 3.71
C ARG A 209 12.37 18.11 2.81
N ILE A 210 11.06 18.22 2.59
CA ILE A 210 10.45 19.26 1.76
C ILE A 210 10.74 20.65 2.35
N TYR A 211 10.54 20.87 3.65
CA TYR A 211 10.89 22.15 4.28
C TYR A 211 12.40 22.44 4.23
N SER A 212 13.26 21.42 4.39
CA SER A 212 14.71 21.59 4.30
C SER A 212 15.20 21.91 2.88
N SER A 213 14.38 21.65 1.86
CA SER A 213 14.69 21.96 0.45
C SER A 213 14.33 23.38 0.03
N GLU A 214 13.73 24.17 0.94
CA GLU A 214 13.29 25.56 0.68
C GLU A 214 12.20 25.69 -0.40
N LEU A 215 11.57 24.58 -0.81
CA LEU A 215 10.41 24.58 -1.71
C LEU A 215 9.16 25.18 -1.09
N LEU A 216 9.07 25.18 0.24
CA LEU A 216 7.98 25.78 1.02
C LEU A 216 8.55 26.79 2.02
N ALA A 217 7.78 27.83 2.33
CA ALA A 217 8.17 28.80 3.33
C ALA A 217 8.19 28.16 4.73
N PRO A 218 9.17 28.49 5.59
CA PRO A 218 9.30 27.89 6.93
C PRO A 218 8.24 28.36 7.95
N GLY A 219 7.34 29.27 7.55
CA GLY A 219 6.53 30.11 8.45
C GLY A 219 5.60 29.41 9.43
N SER A 220 5.32 28.11 9.26
CA SER A 220 4.43 27.33 10.14
C SER A 220 5.14 26.49 11.21
N GLY A 221 6.48 26.40 11.18
CA GLY A 221 7.25 25.51 12.06
C GLY A 221 6.96 24.01 11.87
N THR A 222 6.15 23.64 10.87
CA THR A 222 5.70 22.26 10.62
C THR A 222 6.86 21.33 10.32
N GLY A 223 7.85 21.74 9.52
CA GLY A 223 9.04 20.92 9.25
C GLY A 223 9.84 20.58 10.51
N ALA A 224 9.96 21.52 11.45
CA ALA A 224 10.64 21.29 12.72
C ALA A 224 9.83 20.33 13.62
N ARG A 225 8.50 20.50 13.69
CA ARG A 225 7.60 19.59 14.42
C ARG A 225 7.62 18.18 13.85
N ALA A 226 7.58 18.05 12.52
CA ALA A 226 7.66 16.74 11.84
C ALA A 226 8.99 16.03 12.15
N LYS A 227 10.11 16.76 12.05
CA LYS A 227 11.44 16.25 12.42
C LYS A 227 11.52 15.84 13.89
N ALA A 228 10.88 16.58 14.80
CA ALA A 228 10.85 16.27 16.23
C ALA A 228 9.98 15.05 16.57
N ALA A 229 8.87 14.85 15.84
CA ALA A 229 7.95 13.72 16.03
C ALA A 229 8.50 12.40 15.45
N LEU A 230 9.29 12.47 14.37
CA LEU A 230 9.75 11.30 13.61
C LEU A 230 10.40 10.20 14.47
N PRO A 231 11.32 10.47 15.42
CA PRO A 231 11.95 9.41 16.22
C PRO A 231 10.97 8.58 17.06
N ALA A 232 9.84 9.15 17.48
CA ALA A 232 8.82 8.38 18.19
C ALA A 232 8.09 7.43 17.21
N TRP A 233 7.77 7.92 16.01
CA TRP A 233 7.06 7.17 14.99
C TRP A 233 7.89 6.06 14.35
N LEU A 234 9.21 6.19 14.26
CA LEU A 234 10.09 5.09 13.83
C LEU A 234 9.98 3.87 14.77
N GLU A 235 9.58 4.07 16.03
CA GLU A 235 9.38 3.01 17.02
C GLU A 235 7.93 2.47 17.03
N ALA A 236 7.00 3.02 16.25
CA ALA A 236 5.58 2.63 16.27
C ALA A 236 5.35 1.16 15.91
N HIS A 237 6.20 0.61 15.04
CA HIS A 237 6.17 -0.79 14.62
C HIS A 237 6.20 -1.80 15.78
N ARG A 238 6.78 -1.44 16.94
CA ARG A 238 6.88 -2.32 18.11
C ARG A 238 5.53 -2.76 18.67
N HIS A 239 4.48 -1.94 18.50
CA HIS A 239 3.13 -2.26 18.99
C HIS A 239 2.50 -3.42 18.20
N PHE A 240 2.96 -3.65 16.98
CA PHE A 240 2.43 -4.63 16.05
C PHE A 240 3.16 -5.97 16.12
N HIS A 241 4.09 -6.17 17.06
CA HIS A 241 4.90 -7.38 17.09
C HIS A 241 4.11 -8.60 17.56
N VAL A 242 4.03 -9.62 16.70
CA VAL A 242 3.48 -10.94 17.03
C VAL A 242 4.63 -11.92 17.24
N GLN A 243 4.59 -12.64 18.36
CA GLN A 243 5.55 -13.70 18.70
C GLN A 243 4.78 -14.98 19.00
N ILE A 244 5.17 -16.09 18.37
CA ILE A 244 4.54 -17.40 18.55
C ILE A 244 5.64 -18.43 18.79
N ASP A 245 5.51 -19.18 19.89
CA ASP A 245 6.45 -20.25 20.19
C ASP A 245 6.38 -21.37 19.15
N GLU A 246 7.48 -22.13 19.02
CA GLU A 246 7.61 -23.19 18.02
C GLU A 246 6.48 -24.22 18.06
N ALA A 247 6.10 -24.68 19.26
CA ALA A 247 5.08 -25.71 19.40
C ALA A 247 3.72 -25.19 18.96
N THR A 248 3.38 -23.95 19.30
CA THR A 248 2.13 -23.29 18.87
C THR A 248 2.14 -22.99 17.38
N ALA A 249 3.26 -22.49 16.84
CA ALA A 249 3.41 -22.24 15.40
C ALA A 249 3.20 -23.53 14.60
N GLN A 250 3.88 -24.61 14.97
CA GLN A 250 3.73 -25.91 14.30
C GLN A 250 2.29 -26.43 14.36
N ARG A 251 1.61 -26.33 15.52
CA ARG A 251 0.20 -26.72 15.64
C ARG A 251 -0.71 -25.88 14.73
N ASN A 252 -0.49 -24.58 14.69
CA ASN A 252 -1.27 -23.62 13.89
C ASN A 252 -1.07 -23.86 12.39
N GLU A 253 0.17 -24.01 11.94
CA GLU A 253 0.54 -24.32 10.55
C GLU A 253 -0.05 -25.65 10.09
N LEU A 254 0.05 -26.72 10.91
CA LEU A 254 -0.52 -28.03 10.58
C LEU A 254 -2.05 -28.01 10.54
N ARG A 255 -2.70 -27.26 11.45
CA ARG A 255 -4.16 -27.04 11.41
C ARG A 255 -4.53 -26.36 10.09
N PHE A 256 -3.87 -25.26 9.78
CA PHE A 256 -4.19 -24.46 8.60
C PHE A 256 -3.93 -25.23 7.30
N ALA A 257 -2.83 -26.00 7.23
CA ALA A 257 -2.56 -26.92 6.12
C ALA A 257 -3.72 -27.90 5.89
N ARG A 258 -4.23 -28.53 6.96
CA ARG A 258 -5.38 -29.45 6.89
C ARG A 258 -6.65 -28.75 6.42
N GLU A 259 -6.95 -27.57 6.94
CA GLU A 259 -8.11 -26.76 6.54
C GLU A 259 -8.07 -26.42 5.04
N LEU A 260 -6.87 -26.22 4.48
CA LEU A 260 -6.68 -25.85 3.08
C LEU A 260 -6.47 -27.03 2.12
N GLY A 261 -6.32 -28.24 2.65
CA GLY A 261 -6.00 -29.45 1.88
C GLY A 261 -4.54 -29.50 1.39
N LEU A 262 -3.61 -28.87 2.10
CA LEU A 262 -2.18 -28.86 1.81
C LEU A 262 -1.46 -30.07 2.47
N PRO A 263 -0.33 -30.55 1.91
CA PRO A 263 0.45 -31.63 2.50
C PRO A 263 1.00 -31.28 3.90
N ALA A 264 1.04 -32.26 4.80
CA ALA A 264 1.49 -32.07 6.18
C ALA A 264 2.98 -31.67 6.32
N ALA A 265 3.81 -31.95 5.29
CA ALA A 265 5.23 -31.58 5.25
C ALA A 265 5.48 -30.07 5.08
N ALA A 266 4.44 -29.25 5.00
CA ALA A 266 4.55 -27.82 4.74
C ALA A 266 4.92 -26.95 5.98
N SER A 267 5.14 -27.54 7.17
CA SER A 267 5.58 -26.82 8.37
C SER A 267 7.11 -26.85 8.49
N ALA A 268 7.74 -25.69 8.67
CA ALA A 268 9.21 -25.55 8.68
C ALA A 268 9.86 -25.64 10.07
N GLY A 269 9.08 -25.84 11.14
CA GLY A 269 9.58 -25.82 12.52
C GLY A 269 10.03 -24.43 12.99
N GLY A 270 10.38 -24.29 14.27
CA GLY A 270 10.84 -23.04 14.88
C GLY A 270 9.75 -22.00 15.21
N ALA A 271 10.07 -21.11 16.14
CA ALA A 271 9.23 -19.97 16.52
C ALA A 271 8.98 -19.02 15.33
N VAL A 272 7.88 -18.28 15.40
CA VAL A 272 7.45 -17.34 14.34
C VAL A 272 7.31 -15.94 14.94
N SER A 273 7.89 -14.95 14.26
CA SER A 273 7.81 -13.53 14.60
C SER A 273 7.53 -12.71 13.35
N PHE A 274 6.52 -11.83 13.40
CA PHE A 274 6.08 -11.00 12.27
C PHE A 274 5.26 -9.80 12.76
N PRO A 275 5.13 -8.72 11.96
CA PRO A 275 4.19 -7.66 12.24
C PRO A 275 2.73 -8.13 12.03
N ALA A 276 1.87 -7.80 12.97
CA ALA A 276 0.42 -7.90 12.85
C ALA A 276 -0.10 -6.92 11.79
N ILE A 277 -1.13 -7.33 11.07
CA ILE A 277 -1.82 -6.50 10.07
C ILE A 277 -2.40 -5.20 10.65
N ALA A 278 -2.85 -5.25 11.91
CA ALA A 278 -3.44 -4.15 12.64
C ALA A 278 -3.44 -4.42 14.15
N LEU A 279 -3.76 -3.40 14.95
CA LEU A 279 -4.17 -3.57 16.35
C LEU A 279 -5.68 -3.45 16.47
N ASP A 280 -6.29 -4.19 17.39
CA ASP A 280 -7.69 -4.03 17.78
C ASP A 280 -7.93 -2.71 18.56
N ALA A 281 -9.19 -2.46 18.95
CA ALA A 281 -9.55 -1.27 19.72
C ALA A 281 -8.88 -1.18 21.11
N ALA A 282 -8.44 -2.31 21.67
CA ALA A 282 -7.69 -2.39 22.92
C ALA A 282 -6.17 -2.25 22.72
N GLY A 283 -5.70 -2.13 21.47
CA GLY A 283 -4.29 -2.04 21.12
C GLY A 283 -3.59 -3.40 21.09
N GLN A 284 -4.31 -4.52 21.00
CA GLN A 284 -3.74 -5.85 20.86
C GLN A 284 -3.44 -6.20 19.40
N PRO A 285 -2.28 -6.79 19.09
CA PRO A 285 -1.90 -7.14 17.72
C PRO A 285 -2.74 -8.31 17.18
N LEU A 286 -3.24 -8.15 15.95
CA LEU A 286 -4.02 -9.17 15.24
C LEU A 286 -3.09 -10.06 14.38
N PRO A 287 -2.97 -11.37 14.63
CA PRO A 287 -1.89 -12.23 14.13
C PRO A 287 -2.11 -12.73 12.68
N VAL A 288 -2.34 -11.79 11.75
CA VAL A 288 -2.38 -12.03 10.31
C VAL A 288 -1.08 -11.52 9.70
N MET A 289 -0.30 -12.40 9.09
CA MET A 289 0.89 -12.01 8.32
C MET A 289 0.45 -11.38 7.00
N HIS A 290 1.11 -10.32 6.55
CA HIS A 290 0.59 -9.47 5.49
C HIS A 290 1.70 -8.87 4.60
N SER A 291 1.34 -8.39 3.41
CA SER A 291 2.26 -7.89 2.38
C SER A 291 2.79 -6.47 2.58
N ASP A 292 2.32 -5.74 3.59
CA ASP A 292 2.67 -4.33 3.78
C ASP A 292 4.13 -4.13 4.20
N GLU A 293 4.85 -5.21 4.53
CA GLU A 293 6.32 -5.21 4.62
C GLU A 293 6.98 -4.69 3.32
N GLY A 294 6.36 -4.89 2.16
CA GLY A 294 6.80 -4.31 0.89
C GLY A 294 6.71 -2.78 0.90
N ALA A 295 5.63 -2.21 1.44
CA ALA A 295 5.53 -0.77 1.65
C ALA A 295 6.56 -0.28 2.67
N ALA A 296 6.82 -1.04 3.75
CA ALA A 296 7.85 -0.72 4.72
C ALA A 296 9.25 -0.61 4.07
N LEU A 297 9.59 -1.54 3.17
CA LEU A 297 10.82 -1.46 2.37
C LEU A 297 10.80 -0.28 1.39
N LEU A 298 9.66 0.06 0.79
CA LEU A 298 9.56 1.11 -0.24
C LEU A 298 9.56 2.54 0.32
N TYR A 299 8.91 2.76 1.47
CA TYR A 299 8.72 4.10 2.05
C TYR A 299 9.50 4.29 3.36
N GLY A 300 9.67 3.22 4.14
CA GLY A 300 10.19 3.32 5.51
C GLY A 300 11.69 3.58 5.60
N ARG A 301 12.13 4.09 6.75
CA ARG A 301 13.52 4.16 7.16
C ARG A 301 13.81 3.03 8.14
N LEU A 302 14.23 1.90 7.59
CA LEU A 302 14.42 0.66 8.36
C LEU A 302 15.87 0.51 8.83
N SER A 303 16.05 -0.02 10.04
CA SER A 303 17.34 -0.54 10.49
C SER A 303 17.76 -1.76 9.67
N ASP A 304 19.05 -2.06 9.64
CA ASP A 304 19.58 -3.26 8.97
C ASP A 304 18.91 -4.55 9.47
N ALA A 305 18.64 -4.66 10.79
CA ALA A 305 17.95 -5.80 11.38
C ALA A 305 16.51 -5.95 10.86
N GLN A 306 15.73 -4.86 10.80
CA GLN A 306 14.38 -4.89 10.26
C GLN A 306 14.36 -5.31 8.78
N VAL A 307 15.34 -4.83 7.99
CA VAL A 307 15.48 -5.24 6.58
C VAL A 307 15.80 -6.73 6.47
N ALA A 308 16.72 -7.24 7.29
CA ALA A 308 17.08 -8.66 7.31
C ALA A 308 15.87 -9.55 7.68
N ASP A 309 15.10 -9.14 8.67
CA ASP A 309 13.89 -9.86 9.12
C ASP A 309 12.82 -9.93 8.02
N ILE A 310 12.56 -8.81 7.34
CA ILE A 310 11.63 -8.78 6.21
C ILE A 310 12.13 -9.67 5.06
N ALA A 311 13.42 -9.58 4.71
CA ALA A 311 14.00 -10.39 3.64
C ALA A 311 13.93 -11.90 3.94
N ALA A 312 14.16 -12.30 5.20
CA ALA A 312 14.03 -13.68 5.63
C ALA A 312 12.57 -14.18 5.53
N ARG A 313 11.59 -13.38 5.97
CA ARG A 313 10.16 -13.73 5.89
C ARG A 313 9.62 -13.76 4.47
N ALA A 314 10.14 -12.93 3.58
CA ALA A 314 9.69 -12.84 2.19
C ALA A 314 9.77 -14.18 1.44
N VAL A 315 10.69 -15.07 1.84
CA VAL A 315 10.87 -16.40 1.22
C VAL A 315 10.20 -17.54 1.97
N TRP A 316 9.51 -17.28 3.09
CA TRP A 316 8.82 -18.32 3.83
C TRP A 316 7.63 -18.86 3.01
N THR A 317 7.60 -20.16 2.83
CA THR A 317 6.57 -20.86 2.05
C THR A 317 5.27 -20.96 2.83
N PHE A 318 4.15 -20.81 2.14
CA PHE A 318 2.82 -21.05 2.68
C PHE A 318 2.65 -22.53 3.08
N PRO A 319 2.06 -22.87 4.25
CA PRO A 319 1.25 -22.03 5.14
C PRO A 319 2.01 -21.29 6.26
N ARG A 320 3.33 -21.44 6.38
CA ARG A 320 4.12 -20.69 7.39
C ARG A 320 4.28 -19.23 7.02
N GLY A 321 4.64 -18.98 5.76
CA GLY A 321 4.81 -17.64 5.20
C GLY A 321 3.79 -17.33 4.12
N ARG A 322 4.16 -16.45 3.19
CA ARG A 322 3.26 -15.97 2.13
C ARG A 322 3.66 -16.48 0.74
N MET A 323 4.84 -17.08 0.59
CA MET A 323 5.34 -17.49 -0.72
C MET A 323 4.66 -18.78 -1.20
N THR A 324 4.13 -18.77 -2.43
CA THR A 324 3.57 -19.95 -3.12
C THR A 324 4.15 -20.05 -4.52
N ASP A 325 3.95 -21.19 -5.19
CA ASP A 325 4.33 -21.34 -6.60
C ASP A 325 3.58 -20.37 -7.54
N ALA A 326 2.40 -19.91 -7.12
CA ALA A 326 1.55 -18.99 -7.87
C ALA A 326 1.86 -17.50 -7.59
N GLY A 327 2.78 -17.19 -6.67
CA GLY A 327 3.07 -15.82 -6.24
C GLY A 327 3.10 -15.64 -4.73
N MET A 328 3.43 -14.42 -4.30
CA MET A 328 3.39 -14.02 -2.88
C MET A 328 1.96 -13.63 -2.48
N LEU A 329 1.42 -14.30 -1.48
CA LEU A 329 0.10 -14.00 -0.92
C LEU A 329 0.10 -12.65 -0.19
N THR A 330 -1.01 -11.94 -0.34
CA THR A 330 -1.31 -10.66 0.30
C THR A 330 -1.50 -10.78 1.81
N ALA A 331 -2.09 -11.88 2.28
CA ALA A 331 -2.28 -12.16 3.69
C ALA A 331 -2.21 -13.67 4.01
N ASN A 332 -1.84 -14.00 5.25
CA ASN A 332 -1.85 -15.35 5.79
C ASN A 332 -2.32 -15.34 7.26
N ALA A 333 -3.46 -15.98 7.51
CA ALA A 333 -4.10 -16.08 8.82
C ALA A 333 -3.84 -17.42 9.55
N ALA A 334 -2.76 -18.14 9.20
CA ALA A 334 -2.42 -19.43 9.83
C ALA A 334 -2.42 -19.38 11.36
N HIS A 335 -2.03 -18.23 11.92
CA HIS A 335 -1.87 -18.00 13.35
C HIS A 335 -3.04 -17.30 14.04
N VAL A 336 -4.14 -17.05 13.33
CA VAL A 336 -5.39 -16.59 13.96
C VAL A 336 -6.10 -17.78 14.59
N ASP A 337 -6.46 -17.69 15.87
CA ASP A 337 -7.09 -18.80 16.59
C ASP A 337 -8.59 -18.90 16.30
N GLU A 338 -9.29 -17.76 16.13
CA GLU A 338 -10.72 -17.72 15.85
C GLU A 338 -11.03 -18.22 14.43
N PRO A 339 -11.80 -19.32 14.27
CA PRO A 339 -12.07 -19.90 12.95
C PRO A 339 -12.85 -18.99 12.01
N ALA A 340 -13.82 -18.23 12.53
CA ALA A 340 -14.60 -17.29 11.73
C ALA A 340 -13.69 -16.20 11.13
N LEU A 341 -12.81 -15.62 11.95
CA LEU A 341 -11.83 -14.63 11.51
C LEU A 341 -10.77 -15.21 10.57
N ARG A 342 -10.31 -16.45 10.79
CA ARG A 342 -9.42 -17.13 9.81
C ARG A 342 -10.08 -17.25 8.44
N ALA A 343 -11.36 -17.61 8.40
CA ALA A 343 -12.07 -17.86 7.17
C ALA A 343 -12.20 -16.59 6.30
N THR A 344 -12.17 -15.39 6.89
CA THR A 344 -12.25 -14.13 6.15
C THR A 344 -10.94 -13.75 5.43
N PHE A 345 -9.84 -14.46 5.72
CA PHE A 345 -8.57 -14.35 4.99
C PHE A 345 -8.34 -15.54 4.05
N GLY A 346 -9.42 -16.20 3.61
CA GLY A 346 -9.37 -17.28 2.65
C GLY A 346 -8.99 -16.81 1.24
N ARG A 347 -8.81 -17.78 0.34
CA ARG A 347 -8.48 -17.56 -1.08
C ARG A 347 -9.61 -16.94 -1.91
N ALA A 348 -10.81 -16.85 -1.36
CA ALA A 348 -11.97 -16.24 -2.00
C ALA A 348 -12.26 -14.81 -1.49
N ASN A 349 -11.44 -14.32 -0.54
CA ASN A 349 -11.58 -13.01 0.05
C ASN A 349 -10.60 -12.04 -0.62
N TYR A 350 -11.11 -10.85 -0.97
CA TYR A 350 -10.41 -9.85 -1.78
C TYR A 350 -9.03 -9.44 -1.20
N HIS A 351 -8.91 -9.35 0.13
CA HIS A 351 -7.66 -9.08 0.84
C HIS A 351 -7.07 -10.28 1.60
N GLY A 352 -7.54 -11.50 1.29
CA GLY A 352 -7.16 -12.73 1.96
C GLY A 352 -5.90 -13.40 1.38
N ALA A 353 -5.91 -14.73 1.36
CA ALA A 353 -4.88 -15.57 0.75
C ALA A 353 -4.96 -15.58 -0.79
N VAL A 354 -4.84 -14.39 -1.37
CA VAL A 354 -4.79 -14.10 -2.82
C VAL A 354 -3.46 -13.43 -3.17
N VAL A 355 -3.09 -13.42 -4.44
CA VAL A 355 -1.89 -12.71 -4.91
C VAL A 355 -2.33 -11.42 -5.59
N TRP A 356 -1.79 -10.30 -5.14
CA TRP A 356 -1.99 -9.00 -5.77
C TRP A 356 -0.74 -8.62 -6.57
N SER A 357 -0.93 -8.30 -7.85
CA SER A 357 0.14 -7.90 -8.76
C SER A 357 0.92 -6.69 -8.20
N LEU A 358 0.17 -5.68 -7.74
CA LEU A 358 0.69 -4.46 -7.14
C LEU A 358 1.54 -4.71 -5.89
N GLN A 359 1.14 -5.63 -5.01
CA GLN A 359 1.85 -5.90 -3.76
C GLN A 359 3.21 -6.56 -4.03
N GLN A 360 3.31 -7.43 -5.05
CA GLN A 360 4.58 -8.01 -5.48
C GLN A 360 5.52 -6.95 -6.08
N ALA A 361 4.99 -6.09 -6.95
CA ALA A 361 5.73 -4.98 -7.54
C ALA A 361 6.25 -4.01 -6.45
N GLN A 362 5.42 -3.68 -5.47
CA GLN A 362 5.79 -2.86 -4.32
C GLN A 362 6.91 -3.51 -3.50
N PHE A 363 6.84 -4.83 -3.28
CA PHE A 363 7.90 -5.55 -2.56
C PHE A 363 9.23 -5.51 -3.31
N LEU A 364 9.21 -5.74 -4.63
CA LEU A 364 10.39 -5.74 -5.49
C LEU A 364 11.06 -4.35 -5.56
N GLU A 365 10.27 -3.29 -5.72
CA GLU A 365 10.76 -1.91 -5.67
C GLU A 365 11.28 -1.52 -4.28
N GLY A 366 10.62 -2.02 -3.23
CA GLY A 366 11.09 -1.88 -1.86
C GLY A 366 12.46 -2.52 -1.66
N ILE A 367 12.64 -3.76 -2.14
CA ILE A 367 13.94 -4.44 -2.10
C ILE A 367 14.99 -3.66 -2.91
N ALA A 368 14.66 -3.19 -4.13
CA ALA A 368 15.58 -2.42 -4.95
C ALA A 368 16.04 -1.12 -4.26
N ARG A 369 15.10 -0.41 -3.61
CA ARG A 369 15.43 0.77 -2.79
C ARG A 369 16.33 0.42 -1.60
N GLN A 370 16.10 -0.70 -0.91
CA GLN A 370 16.99 -1.09 0.19
C GLN A 370 18.37 -1.51 -0.32
N LEU A 371 18.45 -2.20 -1.46
CA LEU A 371 19.72 -2.61 -2.06
C LEU A 371 20.59 -1.43 -2.51
N SER A 372 20.02 -0.26 -2.80
CA SER A 372 20.78 0.96 -3.11
C SER A 372 21.41 1.63 -1.88
N ARG A 373 21.11 1.14 -0.66
CA ARG A 373 21.71 1.64 0.57
C ARG A 373 23.12 1.10 0.79
N GLU A 374 24.01 2.00 1.15
CA GLU A 374 25.41 1.68 1.47
C GLU A 374 25.59 1.17 2.91
N ASP A 375 24.66 1.48 3.82
CA ASP A 375 24.77 1.20 5.26
C ASP A 375 24.32 -0.22 5.67
N LEU A 376 23.84 -1.04 4.73
CA LEU A 376 23.43 -2.42 5.01
C LEU A 376 24.62 -3.37 5.11
N ARG A 377 24.54 -4.31 6.05
CA ARG A 377 25.50 -5.41 6.17
C ARG A 377 25.46 -6.32 4.94
N ALA A 378 26.56 -6.98 4.64
CA ALA A 378 26.69 -7.86 3.48
C ALA A 378 25.67 -9.03 3.54
N GLU A 379 25.43 -9.57 4.73
CA GLU A 379 24.47 -10.65 4.96
C GLU A 379 23.04 -10.19 4.68
N THR A 380 22.67 -9.00 5.12
CA THR A 380 21.36 -8.38 4.86
C THR A 380 21.16 -8.14 3.36
N ARG A 381 22.20 -7.64 2.68
CA ARG A 381 22.19 -7.43 1.22
C ARG A 381 22.00 -8.75 0.48
N LEU A 382 22.68 -9.82 0.90
CA LEU A 382 22.53 -11.16 0.32
C LEU A 382 21.12 -11.73 0.57
N ALA A 383 20.55 -11.51 1.76
CA ALA A 383 19.18 -11.92 2.07
C ALA A 383 18.17 -11.20 1.18
N LEU A 384 18.33 -9.89 0.96
CA LEU A 384 17.51 -9.12 0.03
C LEU A 384 17.63 -9.63 -1.40
N GLN A 385 18.84 -9.91 -1.89
CA GLN A 385 19.04 -10.46 -3.23
C GLN A 385 18.33 -11.81 -3.40
N ARG A 386 18.43 -12.70 -2.41
CA ARG A 386 17.70 -13.99 -2.42
C ARG A 386 16.19 -13.80 -2.41
N ALA A 387 15.67 -12.87 -1.61
CA ALA A 387 14.26 -12.54 -1.60
C ALA A 387 13.80 -11.97 -2.95
N GLN A 388 14.60 -11.08 -3.55
CA GLN A 388 14.33 -10.48 -4.85
C GLN A 388 14.29 -11.54 -5.95
N GLU A 389 15.26 -12.46 -5.98
CA GLU A 389 15.27 -13.58 -6.92
C GLU A 389 14.06 -14.51 -6.72
N ALA A 390 13.75 -14.88 -5.48
CA ALA A 390 12.61 -15.74 -5.18
C ALA A 390 11.27 -15.14 -5.62
N ILE A 391 11.06 -13.84 -5.39
CA ILE A 391 9.86 -13.12 -5.83
C ILE A 391 9.84 -13.00 -7.36
N TRP A 392 10.95 -12.60 -8.00
CA TRP A 392 11.01 -12.52 -9.46
C TRP A 392 10.76 -13.87 -10.14
N ASP A 393 11.26 -14.96 -9.58
CA ASP A 393 10.98 -16.30 -10.12
C ASP A 393 9.49 -16.63 -10.09
N ARG A 394 8.74 -16.13 -9.10
CA ARG A 394 7.27 -16.28 -9.06
C ARG A 394 6.57 -15.33 -10.02
N VAL A 395 7.00 -14.07 -10.09
CA VAL A 395 6.45 -13.08 -11.02
C VAL A 395 6.64 -13.55 -12.46
N ASP A 396 7.85 -13.99 -12.84
CA ASP A 396 8.13 -14.50 -14.18
C ASP A 396 7.31 -15.76 -14.49
N ALA A 397 7.15 -16.67 -13.52
CA ALA A 397 6.32 -17.86 -13.68
C ALA A 397 4.82 -17.54 -13.80
N ALA A 398 4.36 -16.42 -13.23
CA ALA A 398 2.98 -15.96 -13.34
C ALA A 398 2.68 -15.35 -14.73
N GLY A 399 3.67 -14.85 -15.47
CA GLY A 399 3.47 -14.37 -16.84
C GLY A 399 2.33 -13.35 -16.96
N ASP A 400 1.34 -13.64 -17.82
CA ASP A 400 0.21 -12.75 -18.10
C ASP A 400 -0.70 -12.48 -16.88
N TRP A 401 -0.64 -13.33 -15.83
CA TRP A 401 -1.36 -13.07 -14.58
C TRP A 401 -0.95 -11.75 -13.92
N ASN A 402 0.28 -11.29 -14.15
CA ASN A 402 0.76 -10.01 -13.60
C ASN A 402 0.05 -8.78 -14.18
N ALA A 403 -0.61 -8.91 -15.33
CA ALA A 403 -1.43 -7.84 -15.89
C ALA A 403 -2.82 -7.76 -15.23
N GLN A 404 -3.20 -8.76 -14.43
CA GLN A 404 -4.43 -8.72 -13.63
C GLN A 404 -4.18 -7.98 -12.32
N GLU A 405 -5.25 -7.46 -11.74
CA GLU A 405 -5.24 -6.84 -10.43
C GLU A 405 -4.79 -7.83 -9.35
N LEU A 406 -5.49 -8.96 -9.28
CA LEU A 406 -5.23 -10.04 -8.35
C LEU A 406 -5.70 -11.39 -8.90
N TRP A 407 -5.17 -12.47 -8.35
CA TRP A 407 -5.64 -13.83 -8.62
C TRP A 407 -5.73 -14.65 -7.34
N SER A 408 -6.62 -15.64 -7.35
CA SER A 408 -6.74 -16.62 -6.29
C SER A 408 -5.77 -17.78 -6.55
N VAL A 409 -5.62 -18.65 -5.56
CA VAL A 409 -4.71 -19.79 -5.62
C VAL A 409 -5.41 -21.10 -5.31
N ARG A 410 -4.98 -22.18 -5.96
CA ARG A 410 -5.48 -23.53 -5.70
C ARG A 410 -4.32 -24.51 -5.63
N PHE A 411 -4.34 -25.38 -4.63
CA PHE A 411 -3.43 -26.52 -4.60
C PHE A 411 -3.87 -27.57 -5.63
N ASP A 412 -2.95 -27.97 -6.50
CA ASP A 412 -3.11 -29.08 -7.44
C ASP A 412 -2.40 -30.32 -6.87
N PRO A 413 -3.14 -31.30 -6.30
CA PRO A 413 -2.54 -32.51 -5.72
C PRO A 413 -1.80 -33.37 -6.73
N ALA A 414 -2.19 -33.33 -8.01
CA ALA A 414 -1.55 -34.15 -9.05
C ALA A 414 -0.16 -33.61 -9.42
N LYS A 415 0.04 -32.30 -9.30
CA LYS A 415 1.33 -31.63 -9.55
C LYS A 415 2.12 -31.32 -8.27
N GLY A 416 1.48 -31.47 -7.11
CA GLY A 416 2.09 -31.15 -5.82
C GLY A 416 2.45 -29.68 -5.65
N ARG A 417 1.73 -28.77 -6.32
CA ARG A 417 2.05 -27.33 -6.35
C ARG A 417 0.82 -26.44 -6.24
N VAL A 418 1.04 -25.17 -5.91
CA VAL A 418 -0.03 -24.15 -5.90
C VAL A 418 -0.12 -23.47 -7.27
N GLU A 419 -1.30 -23.44 -7.88
CA GLU A 419 -1.50 -22.82 -9.19
C GLU A 419 -2.39 -21.57 -9.10
N PRO A 420 -2.15 -20.57 -9.95
CA PRO A 420 -3.02 -19.41 -10.05
C PRO A 420 -4.37 -19.82 -10.65
N ILE A 421 -5.44 -19.22 -10.14
CA ILE A 421 -6.80 -19.33 -10.68
C ILE A 421 -7.45 -17.95 -10.68
N THR A 422 -8.40 -17.74 -11.58
CA THR A 422 -9.15 -16.49 -11.65
C THR A 422 -9.88 -16.24 -10.33
N PHE A 423 -9.67 -15.07 -9.74
CA PHE A 423 -10.46 -14.61 -8.61
C PHE A 423 -11.89 -14.31 -9.07
N GLY A 424 -12.91 -14.60 -8.27
CA GLY A 424 -14.30 -14.30 -8.68
C GLY A 424 -14.98 -15.38 -9.53
N ALA A 425 -14.28 -16.48 -9.86
CA ALA A 425 -14.77 -17.46 -10.83
C ALA A 425 -15.87 -18.42 -10.31
N LYS A 426 -16.21 -18.37 -9.01
CA LYS A 426 -17.28 -19.18 -8.41
C LYS A 426 -18.49 -18.32 -7.99
N THR A 427 -19.66 -18.93 -8.00
CA THR A 427 -20.88 -18.34 -7.44
C THR A 427 -20.67 -18.01 -5.96
N GLY A 428 -20.78 -16.72 -5.61
CA GLY A 428 -20.59 -16.22 -4.25
C GLY A 428 -19.25 -15.51 -3.99
N ASP A 429 -18.34 -15.46 -4.97
CA ASP A 429 -17.11 -14.67 -4.87
C ASP A 429 -17.40 -13.17 -5.04
N ALA A 430 -16.60 -12.31 -4.40
CA ALA A 430 -16.69 -10.86 -4.56
C ALA A 430 -16.31 -10.43 -6.00
N THR A 431 -17.11 -9.55 -6.61
CA THR A 431 -16.89 -9.02 -7.96
C THR A 431 -16.38 -7.59 -7.91
N GLU A 432 -15.11 -7.43 -7.55
CA GLU A 432 -14.44 -6.12 -7.46
C GLU A 432 -13.36 -5.90 -8.53
N SER A 433 -12.95 -6.96 -9.26
CA SER A 433 -11.92 -6.83 -10.30
C SER A 433 -12.42 -6.16 -11.58
N ASN A 434 -11.59 -5.30 -12.19
CA ASN A 434 -11.87 -4.64 -13.47
C ASN A 434 -10.99 -5.18 -14.62
N LEU A 435 -11.39 -4.94 -15.87
CA LEU A 435 -10.60 -5.31 -17.05
C LEU A 435 -9.27 -4.56 -17.08
N LEU A 436 -9.29 -3.25 -16.79
CA LEU A 436 -8.10 -2.40 -16.69
C LEU A 436 -8.10 -1.71 -15.32
N GLN A 437 -6.96 -1.79 -14.64
CA GLN A 437 -6.63 -1.02 -13.44
C GLN A 437 -5.29 -0.31 -13.67
N LEU A 438 -5.15 0.92 -13.16
CA LEU A 438 -3.95 1.73 -13.32
C LEU A 438 -2.71 1.01 -12.81
N TRP A 439 -2.81 0.39 -11.63
CA TRP A 439 -1.71 -0.33 -11.01
C TRP A 439 -1.32 -1.62 -11.75
N SER A 440 -2.14 -2.15 -12.66
CA SER A 440 -1.74 -3.30 -13.47
C SER A 440 -0.60 -2.95 -14.44
N SER A 441 -0.35 -1.66 -14.67
CA SER A 441 0.72 -1.17 -15.54
C SER A 441 2.09 -1.07 -14.87
N VAL A 442 2.21 -1.30 -13.55
CA VAL A 442 3.45 -1.04 -12.79
C VAL A 442 4.67 -1.82 -13.28
N TYR A 443 4.49 -3.00 -13.87
CA TYR A 443 5.58 -3.79 -14.47
C TYR A 443 6.14 -3.20 -15.78
N LEU A 444 5.60 -2.08 -16.27
CA LEU A 444 6.30 -1.24 -17.25
C LEU A 444 7.60 -0.66 -16.67
N SER A 445 7.59 -0.34 -15.37
CA SER A 445 8.68 0.28 -14.60
C SER A 445 9.43 -0.73 -13.75
N VAL A 446 8.71 -1.58 -13.01
CA VAL A 446 9.30 -2.62 -12.16
C VAL A 446 9.87 -3.72 -13.03
N LYS A 447 11.20 -3.83 -13.08
CA LYS A 447 11.93 -4.75 -13.97
C LYS A 447 12.89 -5.64 -13.22
N ARG A 448 13.04 -6.88 -13.68
CA ARG A 448 14.07 -7.79 -13.18
C ARG A 448 15.45 -7.15 -13.42
N PRO A 449 16.30 -7.03 -12.38
CA PRO A 449 17.65 -6.53 -12.55
C PRO A 449 18.40 -7.35 -13.60
N THR A 450 19.12 -6.65 -14.47
CA THR A 450 20.06 -7.32 -15.39
C THR A 450 21.25 -7.81 -14.57
N ARG A 451 21.64 -9.07 -14.78
CA ARG A 451 22.77 -9.70 -14.07
C ARG A 451 24.11 -9.17 -14.55
#